data_AF-A0A3B8I2A6-F1
#
_entry.id   AF-A0A3B8I2A6-F1
#
_cell.length_a   1.000
_cell.length_b   1.000
_cell.length_c   1.000
_cell.angle_alpha   90.00
_cell.angle_beta   90.00
_cell.angle_gamma   90.00
#
_symmetry.space_group_name_H-M   'P 1'
#
loop_
_entity.id
_entity.type
_entity.pdbx_description
1 polymer ?
#
loop_
_entity_poly.entity_id
_entity_poly.type
_entity_poly.pdbx_seq_one_letter_code
_entity_poly.pdbx_strand_id
1 'polypeptide(L)'
;MERKSFRERFLNKKVILIVIGVAVIIGAGTAGALLKASENPSFCATCHLVEPYYVSWSEGVLLDHQHAVEDVTCQECHTRSIPEKAMEGLNFITGNYTLPLEGSQQGDRQFCLECHSEDGDGSSWEEIKLATVFEESNPHDSHHGEQDCNICHNMHEKSYAFCSDCHIFNWLSELDEEVWDKAW
;
A
#
# COMPACT_ATOMS: atom_id res chain seq x y z
N MET A 1 45.56 -45.42 -0.87
CA MET A 1 44.73 -44.31 -0.36
C MET A 1 43.30 -44.81 -0.26
N GLU A 2 42.81 -45.10 0.94
CA GLU A 2 41.42 -45.53 1.16
C GLU A 2 40.45 -44.43 0.71
N ARG A 3 39.59 -44.74 -0.27
CA ARG A 3 38.48 -43.86 -0.64
C ARG A 3 37.43 -43.94 0.47
N LYS A 4 37.37 -42.90 1.30
CA LYS A 4 36.28 -42.73 2.28
C LYS A 4 34.92 -42.87 1.61
N SER A 5 34.00 -43.56 2.27
CA SER A 5 32.65 -43.79 1.79
C SER A 5 31.89 -42.45 1.64
N PHE A 6 30.90 -42.40 0.75
CA PHE A 6 30.07 -41.20 0.54
C PHE A 6 29.51 -40.64 1.86
N ARG A 7 29.09 -41.53 2.78
CA ARG A 7 28.60 -41.16 4.11
C ARG A 7 29.68 -40.49 4.98
N GLU A 8 30.91 -40.98 4.94
CA GLU A 8 32.02 -40.42 5.72
C GLU A 8 32.52 -39.08 5.16
N ARG A 9 32.36 -38.89 3.85
CA ARG A 9 32.74 -37.65 3.15
C ARG A 9 31.70 -36.55 3.30
N PHE A 10 30.40 -36.86 3.18
CA PHE A 10 29.34 -35.85 3.09
C PHE A 10 28.37 -35.82 4.28
N LEU A 11 28.24 -36.92 5.03
CA LEU A 11 27.32 -37.03 6.17
C LEU A 11 28.07 -37.08 7.51
N ASN A 12 29.33 -36.63 7.55
CA ASN A 12 30.03 -36.44 8.81
C ASN A 12 29.58 -35.13 9.50
N LYS A 13 29.58 -35.13 10.83
CA LYS A 13 29.09 -34.01 11.65
C LYS A 13 29.71 -32.66 11.29
N LYS A 14 31.00 -32.62 10.91
CA LYS A 14 31.69 -31.37 10.55
C LYS A 14 31.15 -30.82 9.23
N VAL A 15 30.98 -31.67 8.23
CA VAL A 15 30.44 -31.27 6.93
C VAL A 15 28.99 -30.84 7.06
N ILE A 16 28.17 -31.57 7.85
CA ILE A 16 26.79 -31.16 8.14
C ILE A 16 26.75 -29.79 8.81
N LEU A 17 27.59 -29.54 9.83
CA LEU A 17 27.64 -28.24 10.50
C LEU A 17 28.11 -27.12 9.58
N ILE A 18 29.07 -27.38 8.69
CA ILE A 18 29.52 -26.41 7.68
C ILE A 18 28.38 -26.09 6.71
N VAL A 19 27.68 -27.12 6.19
CA VAL A 19 26.56 -26.92 5.26
C VAL A 19 25.42 -26.16 5.92
N ILE A 20 25.06 -26.48 7.16
CA ILE A 20 24.05 -25.73 7.92
C ILE A 20 24.50 -24.29 8.13
N GLY A 21 25.76 -24.06 8.55
CA GLY A 21 26.30 -22.72 8.75
C GLY A 21 26.27 -21.88 7.47
N VAL A 22 26.68 -22.46 6.33
CA VAL A 22 26.60 -21.82 5.02
C VAL A 22 25.16 -21.53 4.62
N ALA A 23 24.25 -22.48 4.81
CA ALA A 23 22.83 -22.31 4.51
C ALA A 23 22.20 -21.17 5.34
N VAL A 24 22.55 -21.06 6.62
CA VAL A 24 22.08 -19.97 7.50
C VAL A 24 22.63 -18.62 7.03
N ILE A 25 23.92 -18.54 6.68
CA ILE A 25 24.53 -17.30 6.19
C ILE A 25 23.87 -16.84 4.87
N ILE A 26 23.70 -17.77 3.93
CA ILE A 26 23.04 -17.48 2.65
C ILE A 26 21.58 -17.08 2.89
N GLY A 27 20.85 -17.81 3.74
CA GLY A 27 19.46 -17.52 4.06
C GLY A 27 19.28 -16.14 4.69
N ALA A 28 20.11 -15.80 5.67
CA ALA A 28 20.08 -14.48 6.31
C ALA A 28 20.45 -13.36 5.33
N GLY A 29 21.48 -13.56 4.49
CA GLY A 29 21.87 -12.60 3.46
C GLY A 29 20.77 -12.38 2.41
N THR A 30 20.12 -13.45 1.97
CA THR A 30 19.01 -13.39 1.01
C THR A 30 17.80 -12.69 1.62
N ALA A 31 17.43 -13.04 2.85
CA ALA A 31 16.33 -12.39 3.55
C ALA A 31 16.59 -10.89 3.74
N GLY A 32 17.79 -10.51 4.18
CA GLY A 32 18.17 -9.10 4.30
C GLY A 32 18.10 -8.33 2.98
N ALA A 33 18.58 -8.95 1.88
CA ALA A 33 18.50 -8.35 0.54
C ALA A 33 17.06 -8.17 0.06
N LEU A 34 16.20 -9.16 0.26
CA LEU A 34 14.77 -9.09 -0.10
C LEU A 34 14.02 -8.05 0.72
N LEU A 35 14.29 -7.98 2.03
CA LEU A 35 13.69 -6.95 2.88
C LEU A 35 14.10 -5.56 2.42
N LYS A 36 15.39 -5.36 2.12
CA LYS A 36 15.86 -4.07 1.61
C LYS A 36 15.29 -3.73 0.23
N ALA A 37 15.15 -4.72 -0.65
CA ALA A 37 14.52 -4.54 -1.95
C ALA A 37 13.03 -4.17 -1.79
N SER A 38 12.34 -4.77 -0.82
CA SER A 38 10.92 -4.51 -0.58
C SER A 38 10.62 -3.07 -0.17
N GLU A 39 11.59 -2.34 0.39
CA GLU A 39 11.44 -0.90 0.71
C GLU A 39 11.25 -0.04 -0.55
N ASN A 40 11.63 -0.54 -1.73
CA ASN A 40 11.44 0.19 -2.99
C ASN A 40 10.09 -0.19 -3.65
N PRO A 41 9.21 0.78 -3.94
CA PRO A 41 7.92 0.52 -4.60
C PRO A 41 7.99 -0.33 -5.87
N SER A 42 9.05 -0.17 -6.68
CA SER A 42 9.24 -0.96 -7.91
C SER A 42 9.41 -2.46 -7.66
N PHE A 43 9.83 -2.87 -6.45
CA PHE A 43 9.87 -4.28 -6.09
C PHE A 43 8.46 -4.89 -6.02
N CYS A 44 7.46 -4.12 -5.59
CA CYS A 44 6.07 -4.57 -5.53
C CYS A 44 5.53 -4.93 -6.92
N ALA A 45 5.98 -4.21 -7.96
CA ALA A 45 5.63 -4.46 -9.36
C ALA A 45 6.13 -5.82 -9.88
N THR A 46 7.10 -6.44 -9.21
CA THR A 46 7.51 -7.82 -9.56
C THR A 46 6.41 -8.85 -9.28
N CYS A 47 5.44 -8.50 -8.43
CA CYS A 47 4.17 -9.19 -8.34
C CYS A 47 3.20 -8.63 -9.41
N HIS A 48 2.89 -9.43 -10.42
CA HIS A 48 1.95 -9.02 -11.48
C HIS A 48 0.54 -8.63 -11.00
N LEU A 49 0.13 -9.05 -9.80
CA LEU A 49 -1.17 -8.68 -9.23
C LEU A 49 -1.16 -7.24 -8.72
N VAL A 50 0.01 -6.79 -8.24
CA VAL A 50 0.21 -5.44 -7.69
C VAL A 50 0.72 -4.48 -8.77
N GLU A 51 1.29 -5.00 -9.86
CA GLU A 51 1.80 -4.23 -11.00
C GLU A 51 0.84 -3.13 -11.49
N PRO A 52 -0.48 -3.36 -11.70
CA PRO A 52 -1.38 -2.29 -12.14
C PRO A 52 -1.47 -1.13 -11.14
N TYR A 53 -1.46 -1.43 -9.84
CA TYR A 53 -1.49 -0.43 -8.77
C TYR A 53 -0.15 0.31 -8.66
N TYR A 54 0.97 -0.39 -8.88
CA TYR A 54 2.27 0.26 -8.96
C TYR A 54 2.33 1.25 -10.13
N VAL A 55 1.85 0.86 -11.31
CA VAL A 55 1.82 1.74 -12.49
C VAL A 55 0.90 2.94 -12.26
N SER A 56 -0.28 2.73 -11.66
CA SER A 56 -1.17 3.82 -11.25
C SER A 56 -0.48 4.79 -10.30
N TRP A 57 0.16 4.27 -9.25
CA TRP A 57 0.92 5.08 -8.30
C TRP A 57 2.09 5.81 -8.98
N SER A 58 2.90 5.17 -9.82
CA SER A 58 4.11 5.79 -10.36
C SER A 58 3.84 6.77 -11.51
N GLU A 59 2.81 6.54 -12.32
CA GLU A 59 2.60 7.26 -13.60
C GLU A 59 1.14 7.68 -13.86
N GLY A 60 0.21 7.26 -13.00
CA GLY A 60 -1.22 7.42 -13.22
C GLY A 60 -1.74 8.83 -12.91
N VAL A 61 -3.06 8.93 -12.84
CA VAL A 61 -3.77 10.20 -12.51
C VAL A 61 -4.59 10.08 -11.23
N LEU A 62 -4.73 8.86 -10.70
CA LEU A 62 -5.54 8.57 -9.53
C LEU A 62 -4.86 9.13 -8.26
N LEU A 63 -5.57 9.07 -7.14
CA LEU A 63 -5.12 9.68 -5.90
C LEU A 63 -3.85 9.02 -5.32
N ASP A 64 -3.60 7.75 -5.66
CA ASP A 64 -2.32 7.09 -5.36
C ASP A 64 -1.13 7.79 -6.03
N HIS A 65 -1.28 8.29 -7.25
CA HIS A 65 -0.23 9.04 -7.94
C HIS A 65 0.09 10.37 -7.24
N GLN A 66 -0.93 11.07 -6.74
CA GLN A 66 -0.70 12.32 -5.99
C GLN A 66 0.15 12.07 -4.74
N HIS A 67 -0.03 10.92 -4.08
CA HIS A 67 0.83 10.52 -2.97
C HIS A 67 2.24 10.11 -3.43
N ALA A 68 2.38 9.51 -4.61
CA ALA A 68 3.68 9.21 -5.20
C ALA A 68 4.50 10.48 -5.51
N VAL A 69 3.84 11.56 -5.93
CA VAL A 69 4.47 12.87 -6.18
C VAL A 69 5.08 13.46 -4.91
N GLU A 70 4.49 13.17 -3.75
CA GLU A 70 4.97 13.56 -2.42
C GLU A 70 5.89 12.48 -1.79
N ASP A 71 6.47 11.59 -2.61
CA ASP A 71 7.39 10.50 -2.21
C ASP A 71 6.79 9.48 -1.21
N VAL A 72 5.46 9.44 -1.02
CA VAL A 72 4.79 8.47 -0.14
C VAL A 72 4.81 7.09 -0.79
N THR A 73 5.49 6.15 -0.14
CA THR A 73 5.67 4.79 -0.67
C THR A 73 4.52 3.84 -0.34
N CYS A 74 4.40 2.73 -1.07
CA CYS A 74 3.36 1.73 -0.85
C CYS A 74 3.29 1.24 0.61
N GLN A 75 4.45 1.11 1.28
CA GLN A 75 4.53 0.55 2.63
C GLN A 75 4.14 1.52 3.73
N GLU A 76 4.02 2.82 3.42
CA GLU A 76 3.52 3.82 4.36
C GLU A 76 2.01 3.67 4.56
N CYS A 77 1.27 3.19 3.55
CA CYS A 77 -0.16 2.86 3.67
C CYS A 77 -0.45 1.36 3.78
N HIS A 78 0.39 0.50 3.20
CA HIS A 78 0.29 -0.95 3.30
C HIS A 78 1.34 -1.50 4.25
N THR A 79 1.26 -1.09 5.52
CA THR A 79 2.19 -1.59 6.53
C THR A 79 1.92 -3.08 6.79
N ARG A 80 3.00 -3.87 6.77
CA ARG A 80 2.99 -5.31 7.06
C ARG A 80 4.23 -5.66 7.87
N SER A 81 4.07 -6.52 8.86
CA SER A 81 5.18 -7.08 9.61
C SER A 81 6.03 -8.01 8.74
N ILE A 82 7.27 -8.26 9.15
CA ILE A 82 8.19 -9.16 8.43
C ILE A 82 7.60 -10.57 8.24
N PRO A 83 6.97 -11.20 9.25
CA PRO A 83 6.31 -12.50 9.06
C PRO A 83 5.17 -12.45 8.04
N GLU A 84 4.38 -11.37 8.02
CA GLU A 84 3.28 -11.20 7.06
C GLU A 84 3.82 -11.07 5.63
N LYS A 85 4.82 -10.21 5.40
CA LYS A 85 5.49 -10.07 4.08
C LYS A 85 6.07 -11.40 3.59
N ALA A 86 6.67 -12.18 4.48
CA ALA A 86 7.18 -13.51 4.15
C ALA A 86 6.04 -14.48 3.76
N MET A 87 4.91 -14.42 4.46
CA MET A 87 3.74 -15.24 4.17
C MET A 87 3.09 -14.83 2.84
N GLU A 88 3.02 -13.54 2.52
CA GLU A 88 2.55 -13.04 1.23
C GLU A 88 3.39 -13.57 0.08
N GLY A 89 4.73 -13.51 0.19
CA GLY A 89 5.63 -14.08 -0.81
C GLY A 89 5.42 -15.59 -1.00
N LEU A 90 5.22 -16.34 0.09
CA LEU A 90 4.91 -17.77 0.03
C LEU A 90 3.53 -18.02 -0.61
N ASN A 91 2.51 -17.27 -0.22
CA ASN A 91 1.16 -17.35 -0.76
C ASN A 91 1.14 -17.05 -2.26
N PHE A 92 1.90 -16.04 -2.71
CA PHE A 92 2.09 -15.74 -4.12
C PHE A 92 2.70 -16.93 -4.89
N ILE A 93 3.82 -17.48 -4.41
CA ILE A 93 4.51 -18.61 -5.05
C ILE A 93 3.65 -19.89 -5.06
N THR A 94 2.87 -20.11 -4.00
CA THR A 94 2.02 -21.30 -3.86
C THR A 94 0.63 -21.14 -4.48
N GLY A 95 0.26 -19.94 -4.93
CA GLY A 95 -1.07 -19.63 -5.45
C GLY A 95 -2.16 -19.54 -4.37
N ASN A 96 -1.79 -19.40 -3.10
CA ASN A 96 -2.71 -19.35 -1.96
C ASN A 96 -3.11 -17.89 -1.62
N TYR A 97 -3.83 -17.23 -2.51
CA TYR A 97 -4.33 -15.86 -2.34
C TYR A 97 -5.75 -15.72 -2.89
N THR A 98 -6.43 -14.63 -2.51
CA THR A 98 -7.78 -14.29 -2.97
C THR A 98 -7.76 -13.18 -4.01
N LEU A 99 -8.76 -13.17 -4.90
CA LEU A 99 -9.02 -12.06 -5.82
C LEU A 99 -10.47 -11.57 -5.62
N PRO A 100 -10.71 -10.25 -5.51
CA PRO A 100 -9.70 -9.19 -5.43
C PRO A 100 -8.80 -9.34 -4.19
N LEU A 101 -7.57 -8.81 -4.28
CA LEU A 101 -6.67 -8.76 -3.13
C LEU A 101 -7.33 -7.92 -2.03
N GLU A 102 -7.21 -8.36 -0.79
CA GLU A 102 -7.65 -7.56 0.35
C GLU A 102 -6.71 -6.36 0.47
N GLY A 103 -7.28 -5.15 0.45
CA GLY A 103 -6.55 -3.90 0.55
C GLY A 103 -5.88 -3.71 1.92
N SER A 104 -5.36 -2.51 2.16
CA SER A 104 -4.92 -2.18 3.51
C SER A 104 -6.10 -2.24 4.48
N GLN A 105 -5.87 -2.77 5.69
CA GLN A 105 -6.80 -2.57 6.80
C GLN A 105 -6.67 -1.15 7.40
N GLN A 106 -5.72 -0.36 6.91
CA GLN A 106 -5.55 1.06 7.21
C GLN A 106 -6.28 1.91 6.15
N GLY A 107 -6.97 2.96 6.58
CA GLY A 107 -7.79 3.79 5.69
C GLY A 107 -9.01 4.43 6.35
N ASP A 108 -9.13 4.34 7.68
CA ASP A 108 -10.07 5.17 8.42
C ASP A 108 -9.62 6.63 8.40
N ARG A 109 -10.51 7.54 8.81
CA ARG A 109 -10.19 8.97 8.84
C ARG A 109 -8.93 9.26 9.67
N GLN A 110 -8.74 8.56 10.79
CA GLN A 110 -7.61 8.84 11.69
C GLN A 110 -6.28 8.55 11.02
N PHE A 111 -6.18 7.46 10.27
CA PHE A 111 -4.99 7.10 9.50
C PHE A 111 -4.61 8.20 8.51
N CYS A 112 -5.58 8.73 7.74
CA CYS A 112 -5.33 9.81 6.78
C CYS A 112 -4.84 11.09 7.49
N LEU A 113 -5.41 11.40 8.66
CA LEU A 113 -5.06 12.57 9.46
C LEU A 113 -3.67 12.47 10.14
N GLU A 114 -2.98 11.34 10.05
CA GLU A 114 -1.58 11.24 10.49
C GLU A 114 -0.66 12.12 9.62
N CYS A 115 -1.03 12.38 8.36
CA CYS A 115 -0.28 13.21 7.42
C CYS A 115 -1.05 14.42 6.88
N HIS A 116 -2.38 14.33 6.71
CA HIS A 116 -3.17 15.37 6.04
C HIS A 116 -3.59 16.52 6.99
N SER A 117 -2.76 17.55 7.06
CA SER A 117 -3.07 18.91 7.53
C SER A 117 -2.21 19.96 6.82
N GLU A 118 -2.33 21.25 7.14
CA GLU A 118 -1.50 22.29 6.50
C GLU A 118 0.04 22.02 6.63
N ASP A 119 0.49 21.25 7.64
CA ASP A 119 1.91 20.91 7.88
C ASP A 119 2.24 19.42 8.18
N GLY A 120 1.30 18.57 8.62
CA GLY A 120 1.44 17.12 8.84
C GLY A 120 2.71 16.56 9.54
N ASP A 121 2.89 16.41 10.85
CA ASP A 121 2.79 17.51 11.80
C ASP A 121 1.35 18.07 11.95
N GLY A 122 0.40 17.12 11.99
CA GLY A 122 -1.05 17.27 11.81
C GLY A 122 -1.79 18.33 12.63
N SER A 123 -2.60 19.12 11.97
CA SER A 123 -3.64 20.01 12.50
C SER A 123 -5.04 19.40 12.37
N SER A 124 -5.99 19.99 13.09
CA SER A 124 -7.35 19.47 13.30
C SER A 124 -8.22 19.44 12.03
N TRP A 125 -9.19 18.53 12.01
CA TRP A 125 -10.35 18.47 11.08
C TRP A 125 -10.96 19.83 10.66
N GLU A 126 -10.83 20.86 11.51
CA GLU A 126 -11.22 22.23 11.19
C GLU A 126 -10.49 22.82 9.97
N GLU A 127 -9.21 22.52 9.75
CA GLU A 127 -8.47 23.05 8.60
C GLU A 127 -8.97 22.46 7.28
N ILE A 128 -9.20 21.15 7.26
CA ILE A 128 -9.78 20.47 6.10
C ILE A 128 -11.15 21.07 5.77
N LYS A 129 -11.99 21.32 6.79
CA LYS A 129 -13.25 22.01 6.60
C LYS A 129 -13.06 23.41 6.03
N LEU A 130 -12.10 24.18 6.53
CA LEU A 130 -11.83 25.54 6.04
C LEU A 130 -11.33 25.56 4.60
N ALA A 131 -10.52 24.58 4.20
CA ALA A 131 -10.01 24.44 2.84
C ALA A 131 -11.12 24.08 1.82
N THR A 132 -12.20 23.47 2.28
CA THR A 132 -13.33 23.04 1.43
C THR A 132 -14.63 23.81 1.70
N VAL A 133 -14.53 25.06 2.15
CA VAL A 133 -15.70 25.97 2.25
C VAL A 133 -16.13 26.39 0.86
N PHE A 134 -16.81 25.49 0.16
CA PHE A 134 -17.55 25.83 -1.04
C PHE A 134 -18.80 26.62 -0.64
N GLU A 135 -19.12 27.68 -1.38
CA GLU A 135 -20.24 28.59 -1.05
C GLU A 135 -21.59 27.87 -0.84
N GLU A 136 -21.80 26.73 -1.52
CA GLU A 136 -23.08 26.01 -1.54
C GLU A 136 -23.15 24.81 -0.58
N SER A 137 -22.04 24.13 -0.29
CA SER A 137 -22.00 23.02 0.66
C SER A 137 -20.57 22.51 0.86
N ASN A 138 -20.19 22.32 2.12
CA ASN A 138 -18.90 21.75 2.47
C ASN A 138 -19.02 20.23 2.70
N PRO A 139 -18.35 19.37 1.91
CA PRO A 139 -18.42 17.91 2.09
C PRO A 139 -17.85 17.44 3.44
N HIS A 140 -16.92 18.21 4.02
CA HIS A 140 -16.29 17.91 5.31
C HIS A 140 -17.04 18.55 6.50
N ASP A 141 -18.07 19.36 6.26
CA ASP A 141 -18.96 19.92 7.27
C ASP A 141 -20.43 19.66 6.91
N SER A 142 -20.76 18.37 6.78
CA SER A 142 -22.05 17.93 6.27
C SER A 142 -23.04 17.54 7.37
N HIS A 143 -24.33 17.51 7.02
CA HIS A 143 -25.38 16.97 7.89
C HIS A 143 -25.29 15.44 8.06
N HIS A 144 -24.39 14.77 7.33
CA HIS A 144 -24.17 13.32 7.45
C HIS A 144 -23.24 12.99 8.63
N GLY A 145 -22.73 14.01 9.32
CA GLY A 145 -21.84 13.86 10.46
C GLY A 145 -20.45 13.42 10.05
N GLU A 146 -19.80 12.67 10.94
CA GLU A 146 -18.43 12.20 10.76
C GLU A 146 -18.36 11.03 9.77
N GLN A 147 -17.46 11.14 8.79
CA GLN A 147 -17.28 10.16 7.72
C GLN A 147 -15.81 9.81 7.57
N ASP A 148 -15.54 8.60 7.06
CA ASP A 148 -14.19 8.21 6.67
C ASP A 148 -13.82 8.79 5.30
N CYS A 149 -12.55 9.16 5.14
CA CYS A 149 -12.06 9.77 3.90
C CYS A 149 -12.30 8.87 2.69
N ASN A 150 -12.12 7.57 2.86
CA ASN A 150 -12.25 6.55 1.81
C ASN A 150 -13.69 6.31 1.31
N ILE A 151 -14.70 6.94 1.92
CA ILE A 151 -16.07 6.92 1.39
C ILE A 151 -16.13 7.73 0.08
N CYS A 152 -15.31 8.78 -0.02
CA CYS A 152 -15.23 9.62 -1.21
C CYS A 152 -13.88 9.51 -1.92
N HIS A 153 -12.78 9.46 -1.18
CA HIS A 153 -11.42 9.50 -1.71
C HIS A 153 -10.86 8.09 -1.90
N ASN A 154 -10.78 7.63 -3.15
CA ASN A 154 -10.22 6.33 -3.50
C ASN A 154 -8.79 6.46 -4.03
N MET A 155 -7.88 5.64 -3.52
CA MET A 155 -6.46 5.69 -3.90
C MET A 155 -6.21 5.06 -5.27
N HIS A 156 -6.69 3.83 -5.44
CA HIS A 156 -6.38 2.95 -6.57
C HIS A 156 -7.49 2.86 -7.62
N GLU A 157 -8.50 3.70 -7.49
CA GLU A 157 -9.58 3.86 -8.46
C GLU A 157 -10.06 5.31 -8.41
N LYS A 158 -11.01 5.68 -9.28
CA LYS A 158 -11.57 7.03 -9.26
C LYS A 158 -12.23 7.30 -7.92
N SER A 159 -11.98 8.49 -7.39
CA SER A 159 -12.69 8.99 -6.22
C SER A 159 -14.16 9.22 -6.57
N TYR A 160 -15.05 9.05 -5.60
CA TYR A 160 -16.49 9.17 -5.81
C TYR A 160 -17.06 10.32 -5.00
N ALA A 161 -17.75 11.25 -5.67
CA ALA A 161 -18.47 12.31 -4.97
C ALA A 161 -19.76 11.73 -4.34
N PHE A 162 -19.66 11.05 -3.19
CA PHE A 162 -20.77 10.37 -2.52
C PHE A 162 -22.04 11.24 -2.36
N CYS A 163 -21.87 12.53 -2.01
CA CYS A 163 -23.00 13.44 -1.85
C CYS A 163 -23.78 13.65 -3.16
N SER A 164 -23.15 13.41 -4.31
CA SER A 164 -23.81 13.44 -5.62
C SER A 164 -24.82 12.32 -5.81
N ASP A 165 -24.96 11.35 -4.90
CA ASP A 165 -26.08 10.40 -4.93
C ASP A 165 -27.43 11.05 -4.64
N CYS A 166 -27.44 12.20 -3.96
CA CYS A 166 -28.65 12.91 -3.55
C CYS A 166 -28.64 14.41 -3.90
N HIS A 167 -27.46 15.03 -4.02
CA HIS A 167 -27.30 16.47 -4.20
C HIS A 167 -26.65 16.86 -5.54
N ILE A 168 -27.10 17.97 -6.11
CA ILE A 168 -26.46 18.60 -7.27
C ILE A 168 -25.82 19.90 -6.75
N PHE A 169 -24.49 19.94 -6.72
CA PHE A 169 -23.73 21.14 -6.36
C PHE A 169 -23.01 21.68 -7.60
N ASN A 170 -22.85 23.01 -7.68
CA ASN A 170 -22.18 23.62 -8.83
C ASN A 170 -20.70 23.18 -8.94
N TRP A 171 -20.01 23.01 -7.81
CA TRP A 171 -18.60 22.59 -7.78
C TRP A 171 -18.37 21.15 -8.29
N LEU A 172 -19.38 20.29 -8.38
CA LEU A 172 -19.24 18.95 -8.98
C LEU A 172 -18.86 19.02 -10.47
N SER A 173 -19.17 20.13 -11.14
CA SER A 173 -18.79 20.36 -12.54
C SER A 173 -17.31 20.71 -12.71
N GLU A 174 -16.62 21.06 -11.62
CA GLU A 174 -15.20 21.44 -11.62
C GLU A 174 -14.27 20.26 -11.30
N LEU A 175 -14.82 19.12 -10.86
CA LEU A 175 -14.04 17.92 -10.61
C LEU A 175 -13.50 17.31 -11.92
N ASP A 176 -12.25 16.89 -11.89
CA ASP A 176 -11.59 16.19 -13.00
C ASP A 176 -12.23 14.81 -13.23
N GLU A 177 -12.84 14.60 -14.40
CA GLU A 177 -13.52 13.36 -14.78
C GLU A 177 -12.58 12.16 -14.94
N GLU A 178 -11.26 12.38 -15.07
CA GLU A 178 -10.28 11.29 -15.09
C GLU A 178 -10.02 10.73 -13.69
N VAL A 179 -10.22 11.55 -12.65
CA VAL A 179 -9.90 11.24 -11.25
C VAL A 179 -11.16 11.01 -10.40
N TRP A 180 -12.28 11.63 -10.78
CA TRP A 180 -13.53 11.61 -10.03
C TRP A 180 -14.70 11.08 -10.83
N ASP A 181 -15.52 10.26 -10.19
CA ASP A 181 -16.86 9.87 -10.62
C ASP A 181 -17.93 10.60 -9.78
N LYS A 182 -19.09 10.80 -10.39
CA LYS A 182 -20.29 11.43 -9.81
C LYS A 182 -21.55 10.80 -10.39
N ALA A 183 -22.66 10.83 -9.65
CA ALA A 183 -23.88 10.16 -10.10
C ALA A 183 -24.59 10.88 -11.27
N TRP A 184 -24.38 12.19 -11.44
CA TRP A 184 -25.03 13.03 -12.46
C TRP A 184 -24.23 14.28 -12.85
#